data_AF-A0A1G2IAA5-F1
#
_entry.id   AF-A0A1G2IAA5-F1
#
_cell.length_a   1.000
_cell.length_b   1.000
_cell.length_c   1.000
_cell.angle_alpha   90.00
_cell.angle_beta   90.00
_cell.angle_gamma   90.00
#
_symmetry.space_group_name_H-M   'P 1'
#
loop_
_entity.id
_entity.type
_entity.pdbx_description
1 polymer ?
#
loop_
_entity_poly.entity_id
_entity_poly.type
_entity_poly.pdbx_seq_one_letter_code
_entity_poly.pdbx_strand_id
1 'polypeptide(L)'
;MKEAKQRVQINRCFENKCPEKSDKEKEQQIKDVLLTASQRRRANKEISHLLKTFHGTRKLRELLRAMKQRGYPDYVLKIAIERVEAERKRDELTFEEIMDFEEFKASLDQQK
;
A
#
# COMPACT_ATOMS: atom_id res chain seq x y z
N MET A 1 -24.49 56.51 31.02
CA MET A 1 -24.12 55.38 31.91
C MET A 1 -24.76 54.10 31.38
N LYS A 2 -23.95 53.03 31.27
CA LYS A 2 -24.23 51.55 31.31
C LYS A 2 -25.28 50.99 30.32
N GLU A 3 -24.85 50.25 29.28
CA GLU A 3 -24.69 48.76 29.20
C GLU A 3 -26.04 48.02 29.38
N ALA A 4 -26.46 47.02 28.58
CA ALA A 4 -25.70 45.89 28.07
C ALA A 4 -26.34 45.21 26.84
N LYS A 5 -25.48 44.66 25.97
CA LYS A 5 -25.78 43.67 24.92
C LYS A 5 -25.99 42.28 25.52
N GLN A 6 -26.48 41.35 24.68
CA GLN A 6 -26.77 39.92 24.87
C GLN A 6 -28.22 39.65 25.29
N ARG A 7 -28.96 38.78 24.58
CA ARG A 7 -28.68 37.34 24.52
C ARG A 7 -29.15 36.67 23.22
N VAL A 8 -28.19 35.96 22.63
CA VAL A 8 -28.30 34.57 22.13
C VAL A 8 -29.40 34.29 21.09
N GLN A 9 -29.06 34.54 19.84
CA GLN A 9 -29.47 33.67 18.74
C GLN A 9 -28.52 32.45 18.67
N ILE A 10 -28.98 31.42 17.97
CA ILE A 10 -28.32 30.16 17.61
C ILE A 10 -28.66 29.03 18.59
N ASN A 11 -29.83 28.44 18.38
CA ASN A 11 -30.01 27.03 18.66
C ASN A 11 -30.76 26.39 17.49
N ARG A 12 -30.30 25.18 17.13
CA ARG A 12 -30.84 24.22 16.16
C ARG A 12 -30.29 24.29 14.74
N CYS A 13 -29.07 23.78 14.61
CA CYS A 13 -28.75 22.90 13.48
C CYS A 13 -28.18 21.59 14.04
N PHE A 14 -28.49 20.49 13.34
CA PHE A 14 -27.92 19.14 13.47
C PHE A 14 -28.60 18.16 14.44
N GLU A 15 -29.90 17.90 14.21
CA GLU A 15 -30.40 16.52 14.32
C GLU A 15 -29.99 15.75 13.06
N ASN A 16 -28.72 15.40 12.97
CA ASN A 16 -28.30 14.25 12.18
C ASN A 16 -27.49 13.40 13.16
N LYS A 17 -28.06 12.27 13.57
CA LYS A 17 -27.28 11.19 14.19
C LYS A 17 -26.22 10.78 13.18
N CYS A 18 -25.04 11.39 13.25
CA CYS A 18 -23.86 10.80 12.66
C CYS A 18 -23.69 9.44 13.35
N PRO A 19 -23.57 8.33 12.60
CA PRO A 19 -23.16 7.09 13.21
C PRO A 19 -21.74 7.32 13.74
N GLU A 20 -21.61 7.51 15.05
CA GLU A 20 -20.32 7.42 15.73
C GLU A 20 -19.85 5.98 15.56
N LYS A 21 -19.14 5.69 14.47
CA LYS A 21 -18.19 4.57 14.45
C LYS A 21 -17.37 4.74 15.71
N SER A 22 -17.46 3.75 16.61
CA SER A 22 -16.90 3.84 17.96
C SER A 22 -15.45 4.33 17.86
N ASP A 23 -15.00 5.20 18.77
CA ASP A 23 -13.65 5.77 18.67
C ASP A 23 -12.55 4.71 18.59
N LYS A 24 -12.83 3.49 19.07
CA LYS A 24 -12.00 2.29 18.91
C LYS A 24 -11.82 1.85 17.45
N GLU A 25 -12.87 1.89 16.62
CA GLU A 25 -12.78 1.55 15.19
C GLU A 25 -11.94 2.57 14.42
N LYS A 26 -12.05 3.85 14.76
CA LYS A 26 -11.24 4.92 14.14
C LYS A 26 -9.77 4.78 14.54
N GLU A 27 -9.49 4.51 15.82
CA GLU A 27 -8.12 4.31 16.30
C GLU A 27 -7.46 3.09 15.65
N GLN A 28 -8.20 1.99 15.49
CA GLN A 28 -7.70 0.79 14.82
C GLN A 28 -7.41 1.06 13.33
N GLN A 29 -8.30 1.75 12.62
CA GLN A 29 -8.07 2.14 11.23
C GLN A 29 -6.81 2.99 11.06
N ILE A 30 -6.56 3.94 11.98
CA ILE A 30 -5.35 4.76 11.95
C ILE A 30 -4.10 3.90 12.16
N LYS A 31 -4.12 2.98 13.14
CA LYS A 31 -3.00 2.04 13.40
C LYS A 31 -2.71 1.18 12.17
N ASP A 32 -3.75 0.65 11.52
CA ASP A 32 -3.61 -0.20 10.34
C ASP A 32 -3.02 0.58 9.15
N VAL A 33 -3.45 1.84 8.94
CA VAL A 33 -2.89 2.73 7.92
C VAL A 33 -1.40 3.01 8.18
N LEU A 34 -1.04 3.34 9.42
CA LEU A 34 0.35 3.61 9.79
C LEU A 34 1.24 2.38 9.64
N LEU A 35 0.75 1.20 10.04
CA LEU A 35 1.45 -0.06 9.88
C LEU A 35 1.68 -0.37 8.39
N THR A 36 0.65 -0.22 7.57
CA THR A 36 0.72 -0.45 6.12
C THR A 36 1.72 0.50 5.45
N ALA A 37 1.68 1.80 5.80
CA ALA A 37 2.61 2.79 5.29
C ALA A 37 4.06 2.48 5.69
N SER A 38 4.28 2.03 6.93
CA SER A 38 5.58 1.61 7.44
C SER A 38 6.11 0.38 6.69
N GLN A 39 5.28 -0.65 6.51
CA GLN A 39 5.62 -1.86 5.74
C GLN A 39 5.98 -1.52 4.29
N ARG A 40 5.18 -0.67 3.64
CA ARG A 40 5.44 -0.21 2.27
C ARG A 40 6.78 0.53 2.16
N ARG A 41 7.09 1.41 3.13
CA ARG A 41 8.38 2.13 3.18
C ARG A 41 9.56 1.16 3.34
N ARG A 42 9.43 0.16 4.22
CA ARG A 42 10.47 -0.87 4.42
C ARG A 42 10.66 -1.72 3.17
N ALA A 43 9.57 -2.22 2.58
CA ALA A 43 9.60 -2.98 1.33
C ALA A 43 10.28 -2.20 0.20
N ASN A 44 9.92 -0.93 0.01
CA ASN A 44 10.55 -0.10 -1.01
C ASN A 44 12.07 0.08 -0.78
N LYS A 45 12.51 0.20 0.48
CA LYS A 45 13.92 0.29 0.83
C LYS A 45 14.65 -1.03 0.50
N GLU A 46 14.07 -2.16 0.85
CA GLU A 46 14.62 -3.49 0.56
C GLU A 46 14.71 -3.76 -0.95
N ILE A 47 13.63 -3.49 -1.71
CA ILE A 47 13.61 -3.61 -3.16
C ILE A 47 14.67 -2.72 -3.80
N SER A 48 14.80 -1.47 -3.33
CA SER A 48 15.81 -0.54 -3.84
C SER A 48 17.22 -1.00 -3.53
N HIS A 49 17.45 -1.58 -2.35
CA HIS A 49 18.74 -2.17 -1.99
C HIS A 49 19.05 -3.37 -2.90
N LEU A 50 18.09 -4.26 -3.10
CA LEU A 50 18.22 -5.42 -4.00
C LEU A 50 18.59 -4.99 -5.43
N LEU A 51 17.90 -4.01 -6.00
CA LEU A 51 18.22 -3.51 -7.35
C LEU A 51 19.64 -2.90 -7.42
N LYS A 52 20.10 -2.24 -6.35
CA LYS A 52 21.47 -1.74 -6.25
C LYS A 52 22.50 -2.86 -6.19
N THR A 53 22.23 -3.97 -5.48
CA THR A 53 23.16 -5.11 -5.43
C THR A 53 23.36 -5.77 -6.79
N PHE A 54 22.39 -5.65 -7.70
CA PHE A 54 22.50 -6.14 -9.07
C PHE A 54 22.98 -5.07 -10.07
N HIS A 55 23.38 -3.87 -9.61
CA HIS A 55 23.91 -2.79 -10.46
C HIS A 55 23.08 -2.48 -11.72
N GLY A 56 21.76 -2.68 -11.68
CA GLY A 56 20.87 -2.47 -12.83
C GLY A 56 20.98 -3.55 -13.94
N THR A 57 21.78 -4.59 -13.75
CA THR A 57 21.90 -5.73 -14.69
C THR A 57 20.65 -6.60 -14.72
N ARG A 58 19.83 -6.55 -13.66
CA ARG A 58 18.59 -7.30 -13.53
C ARG A 58 17.42 -6.36 -13.25
N LYS A 59 16.31 -6.60 -13.93
CA LYS A 59 15.03 -5.91 -13.68
C LYS A 59 14.32 -6.53 -12.48
N LEU A 60 13.46 -5.77 -11.80
CA LEU A 60 12.73 -6.26 -10.63
C LEU A 60 11.92 -7.52 -10.94
N ARG A 61 11.28 -7.56 -12.12
CA ARG A 61 10.52 -8.72 -12.62
C ARG A 61 11.34 -10.01 -12.61
N GLU A 62 12.57 -9.96 -13.11
CA GLU A 62 13.48 -11.12 -13.18
C GLU A 62 13.91 -11.60 -11.79
N LEU A 63 13.88 -10.70 -10.80
CA LEU A 63 14.27 -11.00 -9.42
C LEU A 63 13.11 -11.58 -8.59
N LEU A 64 11.85 -11.53 -9.06
CA LEU A 64 10.69 -11.98 -8.30
C LEU A 64 10.78 -13.47 -7.90
N ARG A 65 11.19 -14.34 -8.84
CA ARG A 65 11.40 -15.78 -8.55
C ARG A 65 12.47 -15.97 -7.48
N ALA A 66 13.58 -15.24 -7.56
CA ALA A 66 14.66 -15.30 -6.58
C ALA A 66 14.24 -14.75 -5.21
N MET A 67 13.44 -13.68 -5.18
CA MET A 67 12.88 -13.12 -3.94
C MET A 67 11.99 -14.15 -3.24
N LYS A 68 11.11 -14.84 -3.97
CA LYS A 68 10.27 -15.91 -3.44
C LYS A 68 11.12 -17.05 -2.87
N GLN A 69 12.08 -17.56 -3.64
CA GLN A 69 12.95 -18.67 -3.22
C GLN A 69 13.80 -18.34 -1.98
N ARG A 70 14.22 -17.09 -1.82
CA ARG A 70 14.98 -16.63 -0.65
C ARG A 70 14.12 -16.36 0.58
N GLY A 71 12.79 -16.53 0.49
CA GLY A 71 11.89 -16.33 1.61
C GLY A 71 11.73 -14.85 2.00
N TYR A 72 11.68 -13.95 1.01
CA TYR A 72 11.36 -12.55 1.30
C TYR A 72 9.97 -12.44 1.95
N PRO A 73 9.77 -11.51 2.92
CA PRO A 73 8.47 -11.35 3.55
C PRO A 73 7.37 -11.04 2.54
N ASP A 74 6.16 -11.56 2.77
CA ASP A 74 5.01 -11.39 1.88
C ASP A 74 4.70 -9.93 1.56
N TYR A 75 4.83 -9.03 2.54
CA TYR A 75 4.60 -7.60 2.32
C TYR A 75 5.63 -7.00 1.35
N VAL A 76 6.85 -7.53 1.28
CA VAL A 76 7.88 -7.09 0.33
C VAL A 76 7.59 -7.64 -1.05
N LEU A 77 7.24 -8.93 -1.15
CA LEU A 77 6.90 -9.57 -2.41
C LEU A 77 5.66 -8.92 -3.05
N LYS A 78 4.64 -8.62 -2.25
CA LYS A 78 3.43 -7.90 -2.68
C LYS A 78 3.77 -6.53 -3.30
N ILE A 79 4.60 -5.73 -2.62
CA ILE A 79 5.01 -4.42 -3.13
C ILE A 79 5.88 -4.54 -4.39
N ALA A 80 6.70 -5.59 -4.51
CA ALA A 80 7.47 -5.86 -5.72
C ALA A 80 6.56 -6.19 -6.91
N ILE A 81 5.55 -7.04 -6.70
CA ILE A 81 4.52 -7.38 -7.69
C ILE A 81 3.74 -6.13 -8.12
N GLU A 82 3.26 -5.31 -7.18
CA GLU A 82 2.55 -4.05 -7.48
C GLU A 82 3.38 -3.12 -8.38
N ARG A 83 4.71 -3.11 -8.20
CA ARG A 83 5.62 -2.26 -8.98
C ARG A 83 5.78 -2.77 -10.41
N VAL A 84 5.89 -4.08 -10.61
CA VAL A 84 5.92 -4.70 -11.95
C VAL A 84 4.57 -4.56 -12.65
N GLU A 85 3.45 -4.62 -11.92
CA GLU A 85 2.13 -4.31 -12.47
C GLU A 85 2.01 -2.86 -12.93
N ALA A 86 2.66 -1.92 -12.23
CA ALA A 86 2.69 -0.52 -12.66
C ALA A 86 3.51 -0.33 -13.95
N GLU A 87 4.60 -1.08 -14.15
CA GLU A 87 5.37 -1.12 -15.41
C GLU A 87 4.47 -1.65 -16.55
N ARG A 88 3.72 -2.73 -16.30
CA ARG A 88 2.75 -3.26 -17.27
C ARG A 88 1.70 -2.24 -17.69
N LYS A 89 1.13 -1.49 -16.73
CA LYS A 89 0.10 -0.48 -16.99
C LYS A 89 0.59 0.72 -17.81
N ARG A 90 1.91 0.86 -17.95
CA ARG A 90 2.57 1.91 -18.75
C ARG A 90 3.04 1.38 -20.10
N ASP A 91 2.67 0.15 -20.46
CA ASP A 91 3.10 -0.55 -21.67
C ASP A 91 4.63 -0.67 -21.78
N GLU A 92 5.33 -0.74 -20.64
CA GLU A 92 6.79 -0.88 -20.57
C GLU A 92 7.27 -2.34 -20.70
N LEU A 93 6.34 -3.30 -20.86
CA LEU A 93 6.61 -4.74 -20.89
C LEU A 93 6.26 -5.36 -22.26
N THR A 94 7.10 -6.28 -22.72
CA THR A 94 6.77 -7.11 -23.90
C THR A 94 5.72 -8.17 -23.55
N PHE A 95 5.14 -8.80 -24.58
CA PHE A 95 4.17 -9.87 -24.39
C PHE A 95 4.77 -11.07 -23.64
N GLU A 96 5.99 -11.47 -23.98
CA GLU A 96 6.71 -12.57 -23.32
C GLU A 96 6.95 -12.25 -21.85
N GLU A 97 7.33 -11.01 -21.53
CA GLU A 97 7.56 -10.55 -20.16
C GLU A 97 6.28 -10.53 -19.34
N ILE A 98 5.14 -10.18 -19.96
CA ILE A 98 3.83 -10.25 -19.32
C ILE A 98 3.47 -11.71 -19.04
N MET A 99 3.70 -12.61 -19.99
CA MET A 99 3.38 -14.04 -19.84
C MET A 99 4.19 -14.69 -18.71
N ASP A 100 5.51 -14.46 -18.66
CA ASP A 100 6.36 -14.95 -17.57
C ASP A 100 5.92 -14.39 -16.20
N PHE A 101 5.52 -13.11 -16.16
CA PHE A 101 5.03 -12.49 -14.94
C PHE A 101 3.68 -13.08 -14.47
N GLU A 102 2.75 -13.37 -15.38
CA GLU A 102 1.49 -14.05 -15.05
C GLU A 102 1.70 -15.49 -14.59
N GLU A 103 2.61 -16.24 -15.22
CA GLU A 103 3.01 -17.58 -14.79
C GLU A 103 3.59 -17.54 -13.37
N PHE A 104 4.45 -16.57 -13.09
CA PHE A 104 4.99 -16.36 -11.75
C PHE A 104 3.87 -16.11 -10.72
N LYS A 105 2.90 -15.23 -11.02
CA LYS A 105 1.77 -14.98 -10.12
C LYS A 105 0.94 -16.24 -9.88
N ALA A 106 0.62 -16.99 -10.92
CA ALA A 106 -0.10 -18.27 -10.80
C ALA A 106 0.65 -19.27 -9.89
N SER A 107 1.99 -19.29 -9.93
CA SER A 107 2.81 -20.12 -9.05
C SER A 107 2.72 -19.74 -7.55
N LEU A 108 2.30 -18.52 -7.23
CA LEU A 108 2.08 -18.08 -5.85
C LEU A 108 0.77 -18.63 -5.28
N ASP A 109 -0.25 -18.75 -6.12
CA ASP A 109 -1.58 -19.22 -5.69
C ASP A 109 -1.63 -20.74 -5.50
N GLN A 110 -0.80 -21.50 -6.22
CA GLN A 110 -0.70 -22.96 -6.09
C GLN A 110 0.00 -23.44 -4.80
N GLN A 111 0.63 -22.54 -4.04
CA GLN A 111 1.38 -22.88 -2.82
C GLN A 111 0.65 -22.49 -1.51
N LYS A 112 -0.60 -22.02 -1.60
CA LYS A 112 -1.50 -21.78 -0.46
C LYS A 112 -2.38 -22.99 -0.20
#